data_AF-A0A7K9BUJ1-F1
#
_entry.id   AF-A0A7K9BUJ1-F1
#
_cell.length_a   1.000
_cell.length_b   1.000
_cell.length_c   1.000
_cell.angle_alpha   90.00
_cell.angle_beta   90.00
_cell.angle_gamma   90.00
#
_symmetry.space_group_name_H-M   'P 1'
#
loop_
_entity.id
_entity.type
_entity.pdbx_description
1 polymer ?
#
loop_
_entity_poly.entity_id
_entity_poly.type
_entity_poly.pdbx_seq_one_letter_code
_entity_poly.pdbx_strand_id
1 'polypeptide(L)'
;WSCDLLLPSPGCDDLMGAVFELGRTLCRLQLSEEELALFTAAVLLSPDRPWLTEAKKVQKLQDKVYVALQHEIRKKHSAEDKLSKMVSKLPLMKTICNLHLDKLEFFRLLHPETAMNFPPLYKEVFNSELQYSDPRES
;
A
#
# COMPACT_ATOMS: atom_id res chain seq x y z
N TRP A 1 14.69 -17.32 12.91
CA TRP A 1 14.46 -15.86 12.84
C TRP A 1 15.79 -15.17 12.54
N SER A 2 16.44 -15.56 11.45
CA SER A 2 17.71 -14.94 11.03
C SER A 2 17.36 -13.86 10.02
N CYS A 3 17.67 -12.60 10.36
CA CYS A 3 17.52 -11.43 9.48
C CYS A 3 18.63 -11.35 8.41
N ASP A 4 19.46 -12.39 8.26
CA ASP A 4 20.67 -12.35 7.43
C ASP A 4 20.44 -12.64 5.94
N LEU A 5 19.19 -12.63 5.45
CA LEU A 5 18.87 -12.82 4.02
C LEU A 5 18.33 -11.56 3.33
N LEU A 6 18.57 -10.38 3.90
CA LEU A 6 18.37 -9.10 3.23
C LEU A 6 19.73 -8.55 2.81
N LEU A 7 20.26 -9.09 1.72
CA LEU A 7 21.31 -8.40 0.99
C LEU A 7 20.75 -7.01 0.59
N PRO A 8 21.40 -5.89 0.96
CA PRO A 8 21.03 -4.59 0.43
C PRO A 8 21.30 -4.62 -1.07
N SER A 9 20.24 -4.71 -1.87
CA SER A 9 20.32 -4.40 -3.29
C SER A 9 20.68 -2.91 -3.39
N PRO A 10 21.87 -2.55 -3.92
CA PRO A 10 22.27 -1.15 -4.02
C PRO A 10 21.19 -0.39 -4.79
N GLY A 11 20.54 0.58 -4.14
CA GLY A 11 19.50 1.42 -4.75
C GLY A 11 18.07 1.22 -4.25
N CYS A 12 17.79 0.27 -3.35
CA CYS A 12 16.45 0.11 -2.74
C CYS A 12 16.38 0.52 -1.26
N ASP A 13 17.43 1.12 -0.71
CA ASP A 13 17.55 1.40 0.73
C ASP A 13 16.46 2.34 1.26
N ASP A 14 16.00 3.28 0.44
CA ASP A 14 14.89 4.19 0.70
C ASP A 14 13.55 3.46 0.81
N LEU A 15 13.24 2.61 -0.17
CA LEU A 15 12.04 1.76 -0.19
C LEU A 15 12.06 0.80 1.00
N MET A 16 13.16 0.09 1.21
CA MET A 16 13.30 -0.85 2.31
C MET A 16 13.20 -0.13 3.66
N GLY A 17 13.86 1.01 3.81
CA GLY A 17 13.77 1.86 4.99
C GLY A 17 12.33 2.26 5.32
N ALA A 18 11.58 2.72 4.31
CA ALA A 18 10.17 3.09 4.46
C ALA A 18 9.29 1.89 4.84
N VAL A 19 9.48 0.72 4.21
CA VAL A 19 8.77 -0.53 4.55
C VAL A 19 9.03 -0.94 5.99
N PHE A 20 10.29 -0.91 6.45
CA PHE A 20 10.65 -1.21 7.83
C PHE A 20 10.11 -0.19 8.82
N GLU A 21 10.09 1.09 8.48
CA GLU A 21 9.45 2.11 9.30
C GLU A 21 7.94 1.88 9.45
N LEU A 22 7.24 1.58 8.34
CA LEU A 22 5.83 1.23 8.38
C LEU A 22 5.58 0.02 9.28
N GLY A 23 6.34 -1.07 9.09
CA GLY A 23 6.24 -2.29 9.91
C GLY A 23 6.46 -2.00 11.39
N ARG A 24 7.54 -1.30 11.75
CA ARG A 24 7.82 -0.91 13.14
C ARG A 24 6.70 -0.07 13.75
N THR A 25 6.19 0.92 13.03
CA THR A 25 5.14 1.81 13.56
C THR A 25 3.80 1.09 13.71
N LEU A 26 3.44 0.18 12.81
CA LEU A 26 2.25 -0.67 12.93
C LEU A 26 2.37 -1.68 14.09
N CYS A 27 3.53 -2.33 14.26
CA CYS A 27 3.75 -3.24 15.39
C CYS A 27 3.61 -2.54 16.74
N ARG A 28 4.08 -1.28 16.85
CA ARG A 28 3.93 -0.47 18.07
C ARG A 28 2.48 -0.13 18.42
N LEU A 29 1.55 -0.20 17.46
CA LEU A 29 0.12 0.00 17.72
C LEU A 29 -0.54 -1.23 18.34
N GLN A 30 0.12 -2.39 18.32
CA GLN A 30 -0.40 -3.65 18.87
C GLN A 30 -1.84 -3.88 18.43
N LEU A 31 -2.04 -3.88 17.10
CA LEU A 31 -3.34 -4.15 16.49
C LEU A 31 -3.67 -5.63 16.68
N SER A 32 -4.92 -5.92 17.02
CA SER A 32 -5.40 -7.30 16.91
C SER A 32 -5.63 -7.69 15.45
N GLU A 33 -5.83 -8.98 15.21
CA GLU A 33 -6.14 -9.50 13.87
C GLU A 33 -7.42 -8.86 13.31
N GLU A 34 -8.44 -8.63 14.14
CA GLU A 34 -9.69 -8.00 13.73
C GLU A 34 -9.50 -6.51 13.38
N GLU A 35 -8.75 -5.76 14.21
CA GLU A 35 -8.45 -4.35 13.94
C GLU A 35 -7.62 -4.20 12.65
N LEU A 36 -6.64 -5.08 12.45
CA LEU A 36 -5.81 -5.09 11.25
C LEU A 36 -6.61 -5.46 10.01
N ALA A 37 -7.50 -6.45 10.10
CA ALA A 37 -8.37 -6.87 9.00
C ALA A 37 -9.33 -5.73 8.59
N LEU A 38 -9.99 -5.10 9.57
CA LEU A 38 -10.91 -3.98 9.32
C LEU A 38 -10.17 -2.76 8.75
N PHE A 39 -8.97 -2.46 9.28
CA PHE A 39 -8.16 -1.37 8.73
C PHE A 39 -7.72 -1.64 7.29
N THR A 40 -7.25 -2.86 7.01
CA THR A 40 -6.86 -3.27 5.65
C THR A 40 -8.05 -3.16 4.69
N ALA A 41 -9.23 -3.60 5.12
CA ALA A 41 -10.46 -3.45 4.34
C ALA A 41 -10.80 -1.98 4.07
N ALA A 42 -10.66 -1.10 5.06
CA ALA A 42 -10.89 0.34 4.89
C ALA A 42 -9.90 0.96 3.88
N VAL A 43 -8.62 0.58 3.92
CA VAL A 43 -7.61 1.03 2.94
C VAL A 43 -7.94 0.53 1.54
N LEU A 44 -8.36 -0.73 1.40
CA LEU A 44 -8.76 -1.29 0.10
C LEU A 44 -9.96 -0.53 -0.48
N LEU A 45 -10.97 -0.24 0.34
CA LEU A 45 -12.19 0.50 0.01
C LEU A 45 -11.98 2.03 -0.08
N SER A 46 -10.84 2.48 -0.60
CA SER A 46 -10.58 3.91 -0.79
C SER A 46 -11.41 4.48 -1.95
N PRO A 47 -12.23 5.52 -1.71
CA PRO A 47 -13.09 6.14 -2.72
C PRO A 47 -12.33 7.06 -3.68
N ASP A 48 -11.12 7.49 -3.30
CA ASP A 48 -10.27 8.41 -4.07
C ASP A 48 -9.48 7.71 -5.20
N ARG A 49 -9.81 6.45 -5.52
CA ARG A 49 -9.15 5.72 -6.59
C ARG A 49 -9.53 6.33 -7.96
N PRO A 50 -8.55 6.60 -8.83
CA PRO A 50 -8.82 7.02 -10.20
C PRO A 50 -9.73 6.02 -10.91
N TRP A 51 -10.59 6.52 -11.81
CA TRP A 51 -11.47 5.70 -12.66
C TRP A 51 -12.59 4.95 -11.92
N LEU A 52 -12.81 5.25 -10.64
CA LEU A 52 -13.89 4.64 -9.87
C LEU A 52 -15.26 5.21 -10.28
N THR A 53 -16.10 4.40 -10.92
CA THR A 53 -17.44 4.81 -11.40
C THR A 53 -18.43 5.06 -10.26
N GLU A 54 -18.42 4.19 -9.25
CA GLU A 54 -19.39 4.19 -8.16
C GLU A 54 -18.77 4.65 -6.82
N ALA A 55 -17.97 5.73 -6.84
CA ALA A 55 -17.23 6.22 -5.67
C ALA A 55 -18.11 6.43 -4.42
N LYS A 56 -19.35 6.91 -4.60
CA LYS A 56 -20.32 7.08 -3.49
C LYS A 56 -20.72 5.75 -2.84
N LYS A 57 -20.81 4.65 -3.60
CA LYS A 57 -21.11 3.33 -3.03
C LYS A 57 -19.90 2.79 -2.25
N VAL A 58 -18.69 3.00 -2.78
CA VAL A 58 -17.45 2.62 -2.09
C VAL A 58 -17.29 3.40 -0.79
N GLN A 59 -17.51 4.73 -0.79
CA GLN A 59 -17.51 5.54 0.42
C GLN A 59 -18.47 4.97 1.47
N LYS A 60 -19.72 4.68 1.10
CA LYS A 60 -20.70 4.10 2.03
C LYS A 60 -20.26 2.75 2.62
N LEU A 61 -19.52 1.94 1.86
CA LEU A 61 -18.95 0.69 2.38
C LEU A 61 -17.78 0.97 3.32
N GLN A 62 -16.88 1.88 2.93
CA GLN A 62 -15.75 2.29 3.75
C GLN A 62 -16.20 2.88 5.09
N ASP A 63 -17.24 3.72 5.09
CA ASP A 63 -17.83 4.32 6.31
C ASP A 63 -18.32 3.24 7.27
N LYS A 64 -19.01 2.20 6.75
CA LYS A 64 -19.47 1.07 7.56
C LYS A 64 -18.30 0.29 8.16
N VAL A 65 -17.23 0.09 7.41
CA VAL A 65 -16.00 -0.57 7.89
C VAL A 65 -15.31 0.30 8.97
N TYR A 66 -15.26 1.61 8.80
CA TYR A 66 -14.72 2.52 9.82
C TYR A 66 -15.54 2.51 11.11
N VAL A 67 -16.87 2.46 11.02
CA VAL A 67 -17.74 2.29 12.19
C VAL A 67 -17.45 0.97 12.91
N ALA A 68 -17.32 -0.13 12.17
CA ALA A 68 -16.98 -1.43 12.75
C ALA A 68 -15.58 -1.41 13.41
N LEU A 69 -14.59 -0.77 12.77
CA LEU A 69 -13.25 -0.60 13.32
C LEU A 69 -13.25 0.21 14.61
N GLN A 70 -13.98 1.34 14.65
CA GLN A 70 -14.13 2.15 15.85
C GLN A 70 -14.75 1.36 17.00
N HIS A 71 -15.76 0.54 16.70
CA HIS A 71 -16.37 -0.34 17.69
C HIS A 71 -15.37 -1.37 18.23
N GLU A 72 -14.60 -2.02 17.37
CA GLU A 72 -13.62 -3.03 17.79
C GLU A 72 -12.48 -2.43 18.65
N ILE A 73 -12.01 -1.22 18.29
CA ILE A 73 -11.01 -0.47 19.09
C ILE A 73 -11.56 -0.18 20.50
N ARG A 74 -12.82 0.28 20.59
CA ARG A 74 -13.47 0.63 21.87
C ARG A 74 -13.71 -0.57 22.76
N LYS A 75 -14.06 -1.73 22.18
CA LYS A 75 -14.29 -2.99 22.91
C LYS A 75 -13.09 -3.39 23.76
N LYS A 76 -11.87 -3.04 23.34
CA LYS A 76 -10.63 -3.39 24.03
C LYS A 76 -10.15 -2.31 25.01
N HIS A 77 -10.98 -1.31 25.34
CA HIS A 77 -10.61 -0.14 26.15
C HIS A 77 -9.32 0.55 25.65
N SER A 78 -9.08 0.50 24.33
CA SER A 78 -7.87 1.06 23.74
C SER A 78 -7.95 2.59 23.66
N ALA A 79 -6.79 3.24 23.53
CA ALA A 79 -6.69 4.69 23.47
C ALA A 79 -7.55 5.28 22.34
N GLU A 80 -8.27 6.38 22.63
CA GLU A 80 -9.15 7.05 21.66
C GLU A 80 -8.39 7.51 20.39
N ASP A 81 -7.07 7.69 20.47
CA ASP A 81 -6.23 8.12 19.36
C ASP A 81 -5.70 6.97 18.48
N LYS A 82 -6.02 5.70 18.78
CA LYS A 82 -5.50 4.54 18.03
C LYS A 82 -5.88 4.61 16.55
N LEU A 83 -7.13 4.94 16.24
CA LEU A 83 -7.61 5.08 14.86
C LEU A 83 -6.85 6.20 14.12
N SER A 84 -6.64 7.35 14.77
CA SER A 84 -5.89 8.46 14.20
C SER A 84 -4.45 8.06 13.88
N LYS A 85 -3.80 7.32 14.79
CA LYS A 85 -2.45 6.77 14.56
C LYS A 85 -2.41 5.80 13.39
N MET A 86 -3.43 4.97 13.19
CA MET A 86 -3.53 4.06 12.04
C MET A 86 -3.67 4.85 10.72
N VAL A 87 -4.62 5.80 10.68
CA VAL A 87 -4.85 6.66 9.51
C VAL A 87 -3.63 7.51 9.17
N SER A 88 -2.83 7.93 10.16
CA SER A 88 -1.57 8.64 9.93
C SER A 88 -0.53 7.86 9.13
N LYS A 89 -0.71 6.54 8.93
CA LYS A 89 0.19 5.69 8.14
C LYS A 89 -0.14 5.64 6.65
N LEU A 90 -1.34 6.07 6.25
CA LEU A 90 -1.75 6.05 4.85
C LEU A 90 -0.81 6.85 3.92
N PRO A 91 -0.32 8.04 4.29
CA PRO A 91 0.64 8.76 3.46
C PRO A 91 1.93 7.98 3.25
N LEU A 92 2.48 7.36 4.30
CA LEU A 92 3.69 6.55 4.20
C LEU A 92 3.47 5.30 3.33
N MET A 93 2.32 4.64 3.45
CA MET A 93 1.95 3.52 2.56
C MET A 93 1.94 3.94 1.09
N LYS A 94 1.38 5.12 0.79
CA LYS A 94 1.39 5.68 -0.56
C LYS A 94 2.81 5.97 -1.06
N THR A 95 3.67 6.51 -0.21
CA THR A 95 5.09 6.73 -0.52
C THR A 95 5.80 5.41 -0.84
N ILE A 96 5.57 4.36 -0.07
CA ILE A 96 6.14 3.02 -0.32
C ILE A 96 5.69 2.49 -1.69
N CYS A 97 4.41 2.61 -2.03
CA CYS A 97 3.91 2.19 -3.34
C CYS A 97 4.59 2.96 -4.48
N ASN A 98 4.77 4.27 -4.35
CA ASN A 98 5.44 5.08 -5.36
C ASN A 98 6.91 4.69 -5.51
N LEU A 99 7.64 4.57 -4.40
CA LEU A 99 9.03 4.13 -4.40
C LEU A 99 9.17 2.75 -5.05
N HIS A 100 8.24 1.83 -4.78
CA HIS A 100 8.21 0.53 -5.44
C HIS A 100 8.07 0.65 -6.96
N LEU A 101 7.16 1.50 -7.46
CA LEU A 101 7.00 1.75 -8.89
C LEU A 101 8.27 2.35 -9.51
N ASP A 102 8.90 3.33 -8.85
CA ASP A 102 10.14 3.97 -9.32
C ASP A 102 11.29 2.94 -9.42
N LYS A 103 11.47 2.10 -8.39
CA LYS A 103 12.50 1.04 -8.43
C LYS A 103 12.18 -0.02 -9.49
N LEU A 104 10.91 -0.36 -9.68
CA LEU A 104 10.48 -1.30 -10.70
C LEU A 104 10.74 -0.77 -12.12
N GLU A 105 10.49 0.51 -12.37
CA GLU A 105 10.82 1.16 -13.64
C GLU A 105 12.33 1.18 -13.88
N PHE A 106 13.12 1.57 -12.88
CA PHE A 106 14.57 1.54 -12.96
C PHE A 106 15.11 0.12 -13.23
N PHE A 107 14.56 -0.89 -12.57
CA PHE A 107 14.91 -2.29 -12.81
C PHE A 107 14.57 -2.74 -14.24
N ARG A 108 13.40 -2.36 -14.77
CA ARG A 108 13.00 -2.65 -16.15
C ARG A 108 13.98 -2.05 -17.17
N LEU A 109 14.50 -0.85 -16.91
CA LEU A 109 15.48 -0.19 -17.77
C LEU A 109 16.85 -0.89 -17.76
N LEU A 110 17.33 -1.30 -16.58
CA LEU A 110 18.64 -1.95 -16.45
C LEU A 110 18.64 -3.43 -16.84
N HIS A 111 17.52 -4.12 -16.61
CA HIS A 111 17.41 -5.59 -16.75
C HIS A 111 16.13 -5.99 -17.52
N PRO A 112 15.99 -5.58 -18.80
CA PRO A 112 14.77 -5.82 -19.57
C PRO A 112 14.44 -7.30 -19.74
N GLU A 113 15.44 -8.14 -20.02
CA GLU A 113 15.24 -9.60 -20.18
C GLU A 113 14.74 -10.25 -18.89
N THR A 114 15.27 -9.84 -17.74
CA THR A 114 14.82 -10.35 -16.44
C THR A 114 13.39 -9.91 -16.14
N ALA A 115 13.04 -8.66 -16.47
CA ALA A 115 11.69 -8.14 -16.25
C ALA A 115 10.63 -8.84 -17.13
N MET A 116 10.98 -9.32 -18.33
CA MET A 116 10.06 -10.11 -19.17
C MET A 116 9.59 -11.39 -18.46
N ASN A 117 10.46 -11.97 -17.64
CA ASN A 117 10.22 -13.19 -16.88
C ASN A 117 9.44 -12.98 -15.59
N PHE A 118 8.98 -11.75 -15.29
CA PHE A 118 8.13 -11.53 -14.13
C PHE A 118 6.83 -12.32 -14.20
N PRO A 119 6.29 -12.76 -13.04
CA PRO A 119 5.03 -13.48 -12.98
C PRO A 119 3.90 -12.72 -13.69
N PRO A 120 2.99 -13.40 -14.41
CA PRO A 120 1.94 -12.73 -15.19
C PRO A 120 1.10 -11.73 -14.39
N LEU A 121 0.65 -12.11 -13.19
CA LEU A 121 -0.15 -11.23 -12.32
C LEU A 121 0.64 -10.01 -11.83
N TYR A 122 1.94 -10.18 -11.56
CA TYR A 122 2.78 -9.05 -11.16
C TYR A 122 2.89 -8.03 -12.29
N LYS A 123 3.04 -8.51 -13.53
CA LYS A 123 2.97 -7.66 -14.72
C LYS A 123 1.59 -7.02 -14.83
N GLU A 124 0.50 -7.76 -14.75
CA GLU A 124 -0.85 -7.16 -14.86
C GLU A 124 -1.10 -6.01 -13.85
N VAL A 125 -0.67 -6.17 -12.60
CA VAL A 125 -0.91 -5.18 -11.53
C VAL A 125 0.04 -3.98 -11.62
N PHE A 126 1.30 -4.18 -12.01
CA PHE A 126 2.35 -3.15 -11.94
C PHE A 126 2.90 -2.71 -13.30
N ASN A 127 2.50 -3.36 -14.38
CA ASN A 127 2.78 -2.90 -15.73
C ASN A 127 1.89 -1.68 -15.95
N SER A 128 2.45 -0.52 -15.65
CA SER A 128 2.05 0.70 -16.31
C SER A 128 2.00 0.38 -17.80
N GLU A 129 0.80 0.25 -18.37
CA GLU A 129 0.63 0.65 -19.75
C GLU A 129 1.31 2.01 -19.82
N LEU A 130 2.38 2.08 -20.60
CA LEU A 130 2.94 3.35 -20.98
C LEU A 130 1.73 4.15 -21.49
N GLN A 131 1.31 5.17 -20.74
CA GLN A 131 0.49 6.24 -21.28
C GLN A 131 1.38 7.03 -22.26
N TYR A 132 1.89 6.36 -23.30
CA TYR A 132 2.23 7.03 -24.53
C TYR A 132 0.90 7.48 -25.09
N SER A 133 0.56 8.75 -24.85
CA SER A 133 -0.26 9.47 -25.81
C SER A 133 0.47 9.29 -27.16
N ASP A 134 -0.17 8.65 -28.14
CA ASP A 134 0.37 8.57 -29.49
C ASP A 134 0.58 10.01 -29.99
N PRO A 135 1.80 10.44 -30.36
CA PRO A 135 2.02 11.76 -30.95
C PRO A 135 1.35 11.93 -32.32
N ARG A 136 0.62 10.93 -32.82
CA ARG A 136 -0.06 10.93 -34.13
C ARG A 136 -1.55 11.25 -34.07
N GLU A 137 -2.11 11.60 -32.91
CA GLU A 137 -3.43 12.22 -32.82
C GLU A 137 -3.31 13.69 -32.34
N SER A 138 -2.78 14.55 -33.20
CA SER A 138 -2.93 16.02 -33.18
C SER A 138 -2.61 16.61 -34.55
#